data_AF-A0A7S6MA74-F1
#
_entry.id   AF-A0A7S6MA74-F1
#
_cell.length_a   1.000
_cell.length_b   1.000
_cell.length_c   1.000
_cell.angle_alpha   90.00
_cell.angle_beta   90.00
_cell.angle_gamma   90.00
#
_symmetry.space_group_name_H-M   'P 1'
#
loop_
_entity.id
_entity.type
_entity.pdbx_description
1 polymer ?
#
loop_
_entity_poly.entity_id
_entity_poly.type
_entity_poly.pdbx_seq_one_letter_code
_entity_poly.pdbx_strand_id
1 'polypeptide(L)'
;MGNRRYAYTPDYAVAPGATLQETIDSLGMTQRELAVRTGMAPKTINEIIKGKAALTPDTSVLLERVTGVPSRMWNNLETNYREQLAKIADRERLEADLAWMKTIPTKELISRGTIEPTTDKVTLLHSVLKFFGVGSSEQWTQVWMQPEAAYRKSERFEAHPGAVATWLRLGELDAQKIDTKPYDRVRFQKALTTIRSLTIQSPEVFEPRMREAAAEAGVAVVFVPELKKCPISGVARWLTPDKALIQLSLRYKTEDQFWFSFFHEAGHIMNDPKKSVSIDDGNGHGTDEREERANRFAADMMIPAVHASRLQTLTTQPKVTQFAKEIGIAPGIVVGRLQREGVLPWPSPLNSLKRRFTWKDE
;
A
#
# COMPACT_ATOMS: atom_id res chain seq x y z
N MET A 1 -21.31 26.41 -8.54
CA MET A 1 -21.96 25.15 -8.95
C MET A 1 -21.02 24.43 -9.91
N GLY A 2 -20.29 23.41 -9.44
CA GLY A 2 -19.32 22.68 -10.26
C GLY A 2 -20.02 21.82 -11.31
N ASN A 3 -19.56 21.91 -12.55
CA ASN A 3 -20.12 21.20 -13.69
C ASN A 3 -19.92 19.68 -13.50
N ARG A 4 -20.95 19.00 -12.99
CA ARG A 4 -20.95 17.55 -12.73
C ARG A 4 -21.01 16.85 -14.09
N ARG A 5 -19.84 16.52 -14.66
CA ARG A 5 -19.75 15.72 -15.88
C ARG A 5 -20.21 14.30 -15.54
N TYR A 6 -21.39 13.91 -15.99
CA TYR A 6 -21.83 12.52 -15.93
C TYR A 6 -20.98 11.72 -16.93
N ALA A 7 -20.22 10.74 -16.43
CA ALA A 7 -19.47 9.84 -17.30
C ALA A 7 -20.47 8.92 -18.03
N TYR A 8 -20.64 9.12 -19.34
CA TYR A 8 -21.42 8.22 -20.17
C TYR A 8 -20.65 6.91 -20.36
N THR A 9 -21.10 5.87 -19.66
CA THR A 9 -20.48 4.54 -19.68
C THR A 9 -21.59 3.54 -20.02
N PRO A 10 -21.89 3.33 -21.31
CA PRO A 10 -22.95 2.40 -21.70
C PRO A 10 -22.61 0.98 -21.23
N ASP A 11 -23.60 0.09 -21.21
CA ASP A 11 -23.46 -1.35 -20.95
C ASP A 11 -23.44 -2.19 -22.25
N TYR A 12 -23.49 -1.50 -23.40
CA TYR A 12 -23.39 -2.09 -24.72
C TYR A 12 -22.21 -1.48 -25.50
N ALA A 13 -21.75 -2.20 -26.53
CA ALA A 13 -20.69 -1.76 -27.44
C ALA A 13 -21.28 -1.57 -28.84
N VAL A 14 -21.06 -0.39 -29.44
CA VAL A 14 -21.50 -0.10 -30.82
C VAL A 14 -20.39 -0.47 -31.78
N ALA A 15 -20.62 -1.48 -32.62
CA ALA A 15 -19.64 -1.90 -33.62
C ALA A 15 -19.49 -0.82 -34.70
N PRO A 16 -18.27 -0.45 -35.13
CA PRO A 16 -18.08 0.56 -36.18
C PRO A 16 -18.67 0.11 -37.52
N GLY A 17 -18.84 -1.20 -37.68
CA GLY A 17 -19.49 -1.82 -38.82
C GLY A 17 -20.91 -1.31 -39.11
N ALA A 18 -21.66 -0.91 -38.08
CA ALA A 18 -22.97 -0.28 -38.25
C ALA A 18 -22.84 1.09 -38.93
N THR A 19 -21.91 1.92 -38.46
CA THR A 19 -21.61 3.22 -39.08
C THR A 19 -21.06 3.05 -40.51
N LEU A 20 -20.26 2.02 -40.76
CA LEU A 20 -19.80 1.70 -42.10
C LEU A 20 -20.96 1.31 -43.02
N GLN A 21 -21.92 0.51 -42.53
CA GLN A 21 -23.12 0.15 -43.28
C GLN A 21 -23.96 1.38 -43.62
N GLU A 22 -24.24 2.25 -42.65
CA GLU A 22 -24.95 3.52 -42.89
C GLU A 22 -24.23 4.41 -43.90
N THR A 23 -22.90 4.44 -43.84
CA THR A 23 -22.08 5.24 -44.76
C THR A 23 -22.21 4.72 -46.20
N ILE A 24 -22.07 3.41 -46.43
CA ILE A 24 -22.21 2.88 -47.78
C ILE A 24 -23.64 2.97 -48.31
N ASP A 25 -24.65 2.84 -47.46
CA ASP A 25 -26.05 3.03 -47.84
C ASP A 25 -26.32 4.47 -48.28
N SER A 26 -25.74 5.47 -47.59
CA SER A 26 -25.83 6.88 -47.97
C SER A 26 -25.14 7.19 -49.31
N LEU A 27 -24.11 6.41 -49.66
CA LEU A 27 -23.39 6.49 -50.93
C LEU A 27 -24.06 5.64 -52.05
N GLY A 28 -25.17 4.96 -51.76
CA GLY A 28 -25.83 4.05 -52.70
C GLY A 28 -24.99 2.82 -53.08
N MET A 29 -24.04 2.43 -52.23
CA MET A 29 -23.04 1.40 -52.50
C MET A 29 -23.36 0.10 -51.76
N THR A 30 -23.26 -1.03 -52.44
CA THR A 30 -23.41 -2.36 -51.80
C THR A 30 -22.12 -2.80 -51.09
N GLN A 31 -22.20 -3.70 -50.10
CA GLN A 31 -21.01 -4.30 -49.47
C GLN A 31 -20.07 -4.97 -50.48
N ARG A 32 -20.64 -5.57 -51.54
CA ARG A 32 -19.87 -6.21 -52.62
C ARG A 32 -19.10 -5.17 -53.43
N GLU A 33 -19.72 -4.04 -53.71
CA GLU A 33 -19.06 -2.94 -54.40
C GLU A 33 -17.96 -2.30 -53.54
N LEU A 34 -18.21 -2.12 -52.23
CA LEU A 34 -17.18 -1.67 -51.29
C LEU A 34 -15.97 -2.63 -51.29
N ALA A 35 -16.21 -3.94 -51.29
CA ALA A 35 -15.16 -4.95 -51.34
C ALA A 35 -14.30 -4.82 -52.61
N VAL A 36 -14.93 -4.63 -53.76
CA VAL A 36 -14.22 -4.40 -55.04
C VAL A 36 -13.40 -3.11 -54.99
N ARG A 37 -13.96 -1.99 -54.52
CA ARG A 37 -13.29 -0.68 -54.48
C ARG A 37 -12.13 -0.62 -53.49
N THR A 38 -12.20 -1.37 -52.40
CA THR A 38 -11.13 -1.48 -51.39
C THR A 38 -10.10 -2.55 -51.71
N GLY A 39 -10.38 -3.44 -52.67
CA GLY A 39 -9.56 -4.63 -52.95
C GLY A 39 -9.64 -5.70 -51.86
N MET A 40 -10.63 -5.63 -50.97
CA MET A 40 -10.82 -6.56 -49.86
C MET A 40 -11.76 -7.70 -50.25
N ALA A 41 -11.65 -8.85 -49.55
CA ALA A 41 -12.59 -9.94 -49.75
C ALA A 41 -14.00 -9.53 -49.23
N PRO A 42 -15.09 -9.85 -49.96
CA PRO A 42 -16.45 -9.57 -49.49
C PRO A 42 -16.76 -10.14 -48.10
N LYS A 43 -16.16 -11.28 -47.76
CA LYS A 43 -16.25 -11.88 -46.43
C LYS A 43 -15.69 -10.95 -45.34
N THR A 44 -14.53 -10.34 -45.59
CA THR A 44 -13.89 -9.41 -44.64
C THR A 44 -14.75 -8.17 -44.41
N ILE A 45 -15.29 -7.58 -45.48
CA ILE A 45 -16.24 -6.45 -45.36
C ILE A 45 -17.48 -6.86 -44.53
N ASN A 46 -18.03 -8.05 -44.79
CA ASN A 46 -19.19 -8.55 -44.04
C ASN A 46 -18.87 -8.78 -42.55
N GLU A 47 -17.69 -9.30 -42.23
CA GLU A 47 -17.24 -9.52 -40.85
C GLU A 47 -16.95 -8.21 -40.12
N ILE A 48 -16.42 -7.19 -40.81
CA ILE A 48 -16.26 -5.84 -40.28
C ILE A 48 -17.63 -5.23 -39.96
N ILE A 49 -18.58 -5.32 -40.90
CA ILE A 49 -19.94 -4.79 -40.70
C ILE A 49 -20.64 -5.46 -39.52
N LYS A 50 -20.41 -6.76 -39.32
CA LYS A 50 -20.91 -7.53 -38.16
C LYS A 50 -20.12 -7.32 -36.87
N GLY A 51 -19.06 -6.50 -36.86
CA GLY A 51 -18.19 -6.27 -35.70
C GLY A 51 -17.29 -7.46 -35.31
N LYS A 52 -17.23 -8.51 -36.13
CA LYS A 52 -16.42 -9.71 -35.88
C LYS A 52 -14.96 -9.51 -36.24
N ALA A 53 -14.70 -8.87 -37.38
CA ALA A 53 -13.36 -8.48 -37.80
C ALA A 53 -13.05 -7.04 -37.36
N ALA A 54 -11.79 -6.78 -37.05
CA ALA A 54 -11.34 -5.45 -36.64
C ALA A 54 -11.10 -4.53 -37.84
N LEU A 55 -11.45 -3.26 -37.66
CA LEU A 55 -11.03 -2.18 -38.55
C LEU A 55 -9.59 -1.78 -38.22
N THR A 56 -8.65 -2.37 -38.95
CA THR A 56 -7.23 -2.02 -38.80
C THR A 56 -6.94 -0.62 -39.36
N PRO A 57 -5.85 0.05 -38.92
CA PRO A 57 -5.44 1.32 -39.49
C PRO A 57 -5.31 1.31 -41.03
N ASP A 58 -4.78 0.21 -41.60
CA ASP A 58 -4.68 0.04 -43.06
C ASP A 58 -6.06 -0.03 -43.72
N THR A 59 -7.00 -0.74 -43.11
CA THR A 59 -8.39 -0.81 -43.59
C THR A 59 -9.04 0.57 -43.55
N SER A 60 -8.82 1.34 -42.48
CA SER A 60 -9.35 2.70 -42.33
C SER A 60 -8.85 3.66 -43.42
N VAL A 61 -7.59 3.51 -43.87
CA VAL A 61 -7.04 4.29 -45.00
C VAL A 61 -7.72 3.91 -46.32
N LEU A 62 -7.98 2.62 -46.55
CA LEU A 62 -8.72 2.16 -47.73
C LEU A 62 -10.16 2.68 -47.73
N LEU A 63 -10.83 2.62 -46.58
CA LEU A 63 -12.19 3.13 -46.42
C LEU A 63 -12.26 4.64 -46.62
N GLU A 64 -11.28 5.41 -46.15
CA GLU A 64 -11.22 6.86 -46.38
C GLU A 64 -11.19 7.19 -47.87
N ARG A 65 -10.38 6.48 -48.65
CA ARG A 65 -10.31 6.67 -50.12
C ARG A 65 -11.63 6.37 -50.83
N VAL A 66 -12.42 5.42 -50.31
CA VAL A 66 -13.67 4.98 -50.96
C VAL A 66 -14.89 5.74 -50.47
N THR A 67 -14.94 6.10 -49.19
CA THR A 67 -16.11 6.70 -48.53
C THR A 67 -15.98 8.20 -48.32
N GLY A 68 -14.76 8.77 -48.42
CA GLY A 68 -14.47 10.17 -48.08
C GLY A 68 -14.46 10.45 -46.57
N VAL A 69 -14.77 9.46 -45.74
CA VAL A 69 -14.78 9.59 -44.28
C VAL A 69 -13.36 9.43 -43.74
N PRO A 70 -12.83 10.37 -42.94
CA PRO A 70 -11.45 10.32 -42.48
C PRO A 70 -11.10 9.02 -41.73
N SER A 71 -9.95 8.42 -42.02
CA SER A 71 -9.44 7.20 -41.37
C SER A 71 -9.38 7.30 -39.84
N ARG A 72 -9.06 8.50 -39.32
CA ARG A 72 -9.09 8.77 -37.88
C ARG A 72 -10.45 8.49 -37.24
N MET A 73 -11.55 8.70 -37.96
CA MET A 73 -12.89 8.47 -37.44
C MET A 73 -13.15 6.97 -37.27
N TRP A 74 -12.81 6.17 -38.28
CA TRP A 74 -12.89 4.71 -38.23
C TRP A 74 -12.03 4.12 -37.11
N ASN A 75 -10.79 4.58 -36.97
CA ASN A 75 -9.88 4.14 -35.91
C ASN A 75 -10.43 4.49 -34.51
N ASN A 76 -11.02 5.66 -34.33
CA ASN A 76 -11.62 6.06 -33.06
C ASN A 76 -12.84 5.20 -32.72
N LEU A 77 -13.71 4.92 -33.72
CA LEU A 77 -14.86 4.03 -33.53
C LEU A 77 -14.41 2.62 -33.13
N GLU A 78 -13.42 2.05 -33.81
CA GLU A 78 -12.89 0.71 -33.49
C GLU A 78 -12.26 0.68 -32.10
N THR A 79 -11.46 1.69 -31.75
CA THR A 79 -10.84 1.79 -30.43
C THR A 79 -11.91 1.81 -29.34
N ASN A 80 -12.91 2.68 -29.48
CA ASN A 80 -14.01 2.78 -28.52
C ASN A 80 -14.81 1.48 -28.41
N TYR A 81 -15.10 0.82 -29.53
CA TYR A 81 -15.81 -0.45 -29.56
C TYR A 81 -15.03 -1.57 -28.83
N ARG A 82 -13.74 -1.70 -29.12
CA ARG A 82 -12.88 -2.73 -28.53
C ARG A 82 -12.65 -2.48 -27.04
N GLU A 83 -12.40 -1.24 -26.64
CA GLU A 83 -12.29 -0.86 -25.23
C GLU A 83 -13.57 -1.21 -24.47
N GLN A 84 -14.73 -0.94 -25.07
CA GLN A 84 -16.01 -1.21 -24.46
C GLN A 84 -16.32 -2.71 -24.34
N LEU A 85 -16.03 -3.50 -25.38
CA LEU A 85 -16.11 -4.96 -25.30
C LEU A 85 -15.20 -5.51 -24.18
N ALA A 86 -13.98 -4.99 -24.06
CA ALA A 86 -13.05 -5.40 -23.02
C ALA A 86 -13.58 -5.06 -21.62
N LYS A 87 -14.21 -3.89 -21.43
CA LYS A 87 -14.85 -3.50 -20.16
C LYS A 87 -16.03 -4.39 -19.81
N ILE A 88 -16.87 -4.75 -20.78
CA ILE A 88 -18.01 -5.67 -20.57
C ILE A 88 -17.50 -7.04 -20.12
N ALA A 89 -16.52 -7.61 -20.85
CA ALA A 89 -15.93 -8.90 -20.50
C ALA A 89 -15.16 -8.88 -19.17
N ASP A 90 -14.47 -7.79 -18.85
CA ASP A 90 -13.83 -7.58 -17.54
C ASP A 90 -14.88 -7.55 -16.42
N ARG A 91 -15.98 -6.82 -16.62
CA ARG A 91 -17.08 -6.76 -15.65
C ARG A 91 -17.63 -8.15 -15.35
N GLU A 92 -17.92 -8.95 -16.38
CA GLU A 92 -18.40 -10.33 -16.23
C GLU A 92 -17.41 -11.20 -15.45
N ARG A 93 -16.10 -11.08 -15.72
CA ARG A 93 -15.07 -11.79 -14.98
C ARG A 93 -15.03 -11.36 -13.51
N LEU A 94 -15.09 -10.06 -13.23
CA LEU A 94 -15.05 -9.52 -11.87
C LEU A 94 -16.27 -9.95 -11.03
N GLU A 95 -17.42 -10.23 -11.66
CA GLU A 95 -18.58 -10.77 -10.92
C GLU A 95 -18.27 -12.10 -10.21
N ALA A 96 -17.39 -12.93 -10.78
CA ALA A 96 -16.93 -14.16 -10.14
C ALA A 96 -16.10 -13.92 -8.87
N ASP A 97 -15.41 -12.77 -8.79
CA ASP A 97 -14.50 -12.39 -7.69
C ASP A 97 -15.21 -11.65 -6.54
N LEU A 98 -16.53 -11.42 -6.62
CA LEU A 98 -17.27 -10.69 -5.59
C LEU A 98 -17.23 -11.37 -4.20
N ALA A 99 -17.07 -12.69 -4.16
CA ALA A 99 -16.90 -13.42 -2.90
C ALA A 99 -15.57 -13.07 -2.22
N TRP A 100 -14.48 -12.97 -2.97
CA TRP A 100 -13.16 -12.59 -2.46
C TRP A 100 -13.17 -11.19 -1.83
N MET A 101 -13.88 -10.23 -2.45
CA MET A 101 -13.97 -8.86 -1.93
C MET A 101 -14.48 -8.79 -0.48
N LYS A 102 -15.27 -9.75 -0.01
CA LYS A 102 -15.78 -9.81 1.38
C LYS A 102 -14.68 -10.03 2.41
N THR A 103 -13.51 -10.51 2.00
CA THR A 103 -12.33 -10.70 2.86
C THR A 103 -11.54 -9.40 3.09
N ILE A 104 -11.81 -8.37 2.27
CA ILE A 104 -11.13 -7.08 2.29
C ILE A 104 -11.95 -6.08 3.13
N PRO A 105 -11.32 -5.25 3.99
CA PRO A 105 -12.01 -4.22 4.76
C PRO A 105 -12.43 -3.01 3.89
N THR A 106 -13.32 -3.22 2.93
CA THR A 106 -13.76 -2.19 1.96
C THR A 106 -14.39 -0.97 2.61
N LYS A 107 -15.16 -1.16 3.70
CA LYS A 107 -15.76 -0.05 4.46
C LYS A 107 -14.71 0.88 5.06
N GLU A 108 -13.59 0.33 5.49
CA GLU A 108 -12.47 1.09 6.05
C GLU A 108 -11.76 1.89 4.96
N LEU A 109 -11.54 1.28 3.78
CA LEU A 109 -10.96 1.97 2.63
C LEU A 109 -11.81 3.16 2.19
N ILE A 110 -13.14 3.02 2.24
CA ILE A 110 -14.07 4.11 1.96
C ILE A 110 -13.98 5.20 3.05
N SER A 111 -14.01 4.82 4.33
CA SER A 111 -13.97 5.80 5.43
C SER A 111 -12.66 6.59 5.47
N ARG A 112 -11.55 5.98 5.02
CA ARG A 112 -10.24 6.63 4.88
C ARG A 112 -10.10 7.44 3.58
N GLY A 113 -11.13 7.48 2.73
CA GLY A 113 -11.09 8.17 1.43
C GLY A 113 -10.11 7.56 0.43
N THR A 114 -9.70 6.31 0.64
CA THR A 114 -8.75 5.61 -0.25
C THR A 114 -9.44 5.07 -1.51
N ILE A 115 -10.73 4.74 -1.40
CA ILE A 115 -11.58 4.36 -2.54
C ILE A 115 -12.91 5.09 -2.45
N GLU A 116 -13.51 5.40 -3.60
CA GLU A 116 -14.80 6.08 -3.67
C GLU A 116 -15.96 5.14 -3.32
N PRO A 117 -16.97 5.61 -2.56
CA PRO A 117 -18.17 4.84 -2.28
C PRO A 117 -19.00 4.64 -3.56
N THR A 118 -19.52 3.44 -3.76
CA THR A 118 -20.44 3.11 -4.86
C THR A 118 -21.43 2.01 -4.45
N THR A 119 -22.62 2.03 -5.05
CA THR A 119 -23.63 0.97 -4.88
C THR A 119 -23.39 -0.22 -5.81
N ASP A 120 -22.64 -0.02 -6.89
CA ASP A 120 -22.27 -1.09 -7.82
C ASP A 120 -21.08 -1.91 -7.29
N LYS A 121 -21.34 -3.17 -6.95
CA LYS A 121 -20.34 -4.06 -6.36
C LYS A 121 -19.16 -4.35 -7.28
N VAL A 122 -19.37 -4.39 -8.60
CA VAL A 122 -18.29 -4.66 -9.55
C VAL A 122 -17.37 -3.44 -9.67
N THR A 123 -17.94 -2.24 -9.73
CA THR A 123 -17.17 -0.99 -9.65
C THR A 123 -16.39 -0.87 -8.33
N LEU A 124 -16.99 -1.31 -7.22
CA LEU A 124 -16.30 -1.35 -5.92
C LEU A 124 -15.12 -2.32 -5.96
N LEU A 125 -15.32 -3.53 -6.48
CA LEU A 125 -14.27 -4.53 -6.64
C LEU A 125 -13.13 -4.02 -7.53
N HIS A 126 -13.44 -3.38 -8.66
CA HIS A 126 -12.44 -2.74 -9.51
C HIS A 126 -11.62 -1.69 -8.73
N SER A 127 -12.28 -0.88 -7.89
CA SER A 127 -11.59 0.12 -7.04
C SER A 127 -10.68 -0.54 -5.99
N VAL A 128 -11.08 -1.69 -5.43
CA VAL A 128 -10.26 -2.48 -4.51
C VAL A 128 -9.03 -3.06 -5.21
N LEU A 129 -9.19 -3.66 -6.39
CA LEU A 129 -8.08 -4.18 -7.19
C LEU A 129 -7.10 -3.07 -7.58
N LYS A 130 -7.62 -1.90 -7.98
CA LYS A 130 -6.82 -0.70 -8.26
C LYS A 130 -6.05 -0.23 -7.02
N PHE A 131 -6.67 -0.22 -5.84
CA PHE A 131 -6.01 0.12 -4.58
C PHE A 131 -4.81 -0.80 -4.32
N PHE A 132 -4.99 -2.11 -4.48
CA PHE A 132 -3.90 -3.09 -4.33
C PHE A 132 -2.89 -3.09 -5.47
N GLY A 133 -3.21 -2.49 -6.61
CA GLY A 133 -2.33 -2.46 -7.80
C GLY A 133 -2.23 -3.82 -8.49
N VAL A 134 -3.30 -4.61 -8.51
CA VAL A 134 -3.34 -5.98 -9.05
C VAL A 134 -4.47 -6.16 -10.05
N GLY A 135 -4.31 -7.08 -11.00
CA GLY A 135 -5.28 -7.31 -12.08
C GLY A 135 -6.47 -8.20 -11.72
N SER A 136 -6.38 -9.00 -10.65
CA SER A 136 -7.44 -9.91 -10.20
C SER A 136 -7.24 -10.34 -8.74
N SER A 137 -8.22 -11.05 -8.18
CA SER A 137 -8.11 -11.72 -6.87
C SER A 137 -7.00 -12.78 -6.81
N GLU A 138 -6.73 -13.45 -7.93
CA GLU A 138 -5.66 -14.44 -8.06
C GLU A 138 -4.29 -13.75 -7.97
N GLN A 139 -4.09 -12.68 -8.74
CA GLN A 139 -2.84 -11.91 -8.67
C GLN A 139 -2.66 -11.23 -7.31
N TRP A 140 -3.75 -10.81 -6.65
CA TRP A 140 -3.68 -10.38 -5.25
C TRP A 140 -3.07 -11.46 -4.35
N THR A 141 -3.51 -12.71 -4.51
CA THR A 141 -2.99 -13.84 -3.75
C THR A 141 -1.49 -14.04 -4.04
N GLN A 142 -1.06 -13.96 -5.29
CA GLN A 142 0.36 -14.11 -5.64
C GLN A 142 1.22 -12.99 -5.04
N VAL A 143 0.76 -11.74 -5.08
CA VAL A 143 1.54 -10.59 -4.59
C VAL A 143 1.55 -10.51 -3.07
N TRP A 144 0.40 -10.68 -2.43
CA TRP A 144 0.22 -10.40 -1.01
C TRP A 144 0.28 -11.64 -0.12
N MET A 145 0.08 -12.85 -0.68
CA MET A 145 0.06 -14.11 0.09
C MET A 145 1.24 -15.06 -0.22
N GLN A 146 1.99 -14.82 -1.30
CA GLN A 146 3.08 -15.70 -1.78
C GLN A 146 4.43 -14.98 -1.89
N PRO A 147 4.90 -14.38 -0.79
CA PRO A 147 6.10 -14.99 -0.21
C PRO A 147 5.73 -15.69 1.10
N GLU A 148 5.56 -17.01 1.03
CA GLU A 148 5.09 -17.86 2.13
C GLU A 148 5.94 -17.76 3.41
N ALA A 149 7.20 -17.32 3.30
CA ALA A 149 8.13 -17.22 4.43
C ALA A 149 8.20 -15.84 5.10
N ALA A 150 7.78 -14.76 4.43
CA ALA A 150 8.01 -13.39 4.92
C ALA A 150 6.78 -12.80 5.61
N TYR A 151 5.58 -13.08 5.09
CA TYR A 151 4.33 -12.59 5.66
C TYR A 151 3.66 -13.58 6.62
N ARG A 152 3.83 -14.90 6.40
CA ARG A 152 3.15 -15.95 7.21
C ARG A 152 3.83 -16.26 8.55
N LYS A 153 4.88 -15.52 8.93
CA LYS A 153 5.50 -15.68 10.26
C LYS A 153 4.65 -15.14 11.40
N SER A 154 3.73 -14.20 11.11
CA SER A 154 2.77 -13.75 12.11
C SER A 154 1.50 -14.60 12.04
N GLU A 155 1.12 -15.24 13.15
CA GLU A 155 -0.16 -15.96 13.30
C GLU A 155 -1.36 -15.08 12.91
N ARG A 156 -1.21 -13.76 13.07
CA ARG A 156 -2.28 -12.79 12.77
C ARG A 156 -2.46 -12.53 11.28
N PHE A 157 -1.37 -12.62 10.52
CA PHE A 157 -1.46 -12.58 9.06
C PHE A 157 -2.30 -13.75 8.55
N GLU A 158 -2.11 -14.95 9.09
CA GLU A 158 -2.88 -16.14 8.72
C GLU A 158 -4.37 -15.99 9.08
N ALA A 159 -4.67 -15.40 10.24
CA ALA A 159 -6.06 -15.22 10.67
C ALA A 159 -6.83 -14.19 9.82
N HIS A 160 -6.18 -13.08 9.42
CA HIS A 160 -6.85 -11.94 8.78
C HIS A 160 -6.04 -11.34 7.62
N PRO A 161 -5.76 -12.12 6.56
CA PRO A 161 -4.83 -11.71 5.50
C PRO A 161 -5.29 -10.47 4.72
N GLY A 162 -6.59 -10.34 4.47
CA GLY A 162 -7.15 -9.17 3.79
C GLY A 162 -6.92 -7.87 4.57
N ALA A 163 -7.10 -7.90 5.89
CA ALA A 163 -6.87 -6.72 6.74
C ALA A 163 -5.38 -6.37 6.81
N VAL A 164 -4.51 -7.37 6.99
CA VAL A 164 -3.06 -7.12 7.04
C VAL A 164 -2.53 -6.60 5.71
N ALA A 165 -2.89 -7.22 4.58
CA ALA A 165 -2.51 -6.74 3.26
C ALA A 165 -3.00 -5.30 3.01
N THR A 166 -4.22 -4.97 3.43
CA THR A 166 -4.72 -3.58 3.33
C THR A 166 -3.84 -2.63 4.13
N TRP A 167 -3.50 -2.96 5.38
CA TRP A 167 -2.65 -2.11 6.20
C TRP A 167 -1.27 -1.92 5.56
N LEU A 168 -0.63 -3.00 5.10
CA LEU A 168 0.66 -2.96 4.41
C LEU A 168 0.63 -2.09 3.14
N ARG A 169 -0.44 -2.20 2.35
CA ARG A 169 -0.61 -1.42 1.12
C ARG A 169 -0.82 0.06 1.40
N LEU A 170 -1.56 0.42 2.46
CA LEU A 170 -1.70 1.82 2.89
C LEU A 170 -0.32 2.45 3.18
N GLY A 171 0.53 1.77 3.95
CA GLY A 171 1.87 2.30 4.23
C GLY A 171 2.78 2.30 3.01
N GLU A 172 2.61 1.36 2.06
CA GLU A 172 3.31 1.41 0.78
C GLU A 172 2.99 2.66 -0.02
N LEU A 173 1.70 2.98 -0.16
CA LEU A 173 1.22 4.14 -0.90
C LEU A 173 1.67 5.44 -0.25
N ASP A 174 1.69 5.50 1.08
CA ASP A 174 2.20 6.68 1.80
C ASP A 174 3.71 6.81 1.69
N ALA A 175 4.45 5.70 1.74
CA ALA A 175 5.90 5.71 1.57
C ALA A 175 6.31 6.11 0.16
N GLN A 176 5.53 5.79 -0.87
CA GLN A 176 5.76 6.22 -2.25
C GLN A 176 5.72 7.75 -2.41
N LYS A 177 4.95 8.46 -1.58
CA LYS A 177 4.85 9.92 -1.58
C LYS A 177 6.05 10.61 -0.91
N ILE A 178 6.88 9.85 -0.18
CA ILE A 178 8.05 10.38 0.54
C ILE A 178 9.27 10.28 -0.36
N ASP A 179 9.87 11.40 -0.71
CA ASP A 179 11.17 11.43 -1.40
C ASP A 179 12.27 11.02 -0.42
N THR A 180 13.11 10.07 -0.83
CA THR A 180 14.23 9.58 -0.02
C THR A 180 15.52 9.58 -0.86
N LYS A 181 16.68 9.73 -0.22
CA LYS A 181 17.96 9.41 -0.85
C LYS A 181 18.09 7.90 -1.07
N PRO A 182 19.06 7.43 -1.88
CA PRO A 182 19.40 6.00 -1.90
C PRO A 182 19.86 5.53 -0.52
N TYR A 183 19.47 4.32 -0.13
CA TYR A 183 19.78 3.77 1.17
C TYR A 183 21.29 3.73 1.44
N ASP A 184 21.66 4.26 2.61
CA ASP A 184 23.03 4.27 3.10
C ASP A 184 23.03 3.83 4.56
N ARG A 185 23.59 2.65 4.83
CA ARG A 185 23.61 2.03 6.16
C ARG A 185 24.29 2.92 7.22
N VAL A 186 25.36 3.62 6.84
CA VAL A 186 26.11 4.48 7.76
C VAL A 186 25.32 5.74 8.09
N ARG A 187 24.66 6.34 7.09
CA ARG A 187 23.74 7.47 7.31
C ARG A 187 22.54 7.03 8.14
N PHE A 188 21.99 5.84 7.90
CA PHE A 188 20.86 5.37 8.68
C PHE A 188 21.24 5.14 10.15
N GLN A 189 22.41 4.56 10.42
CA GLN A 189 22.91 4.43 11.79
C GLN A 189 23.06 5.80 12.49
N LYS A 190 23.55 6.83 11.79
CA LYS A 190 23.62 8.21 12.32
C LYS A 190 22.23 8.80 12.55
N ALA A 191 21.31 8.60 11.60
CA ALA A 191 19.92 9.03 11.72
C ALA A 191 19.25 8.41 12.95
N LEU A 192 19.49 7.12 13.24
CA LEU A 192 18.96 6.46 14.43
C LEU A 192 19.50 7.06 15.73
N THR A 193 20.77 7.46 15.78
CA THR A 193 21.32 8.21 16.91
C THR A 193 20.63 9.57 17.08
N THR A 194 20.39 10.29 15.99
CA THR A 194 19.62 11.55 16.02
C THR A 194 18.20 11.31 16.50
N ILE A 195 17.51 10.30 15.97
CA ILE A 195 16.12 9.98 16.30
C ILE A 195 15.98 9.59 17.77
N ARG A 196 16.95 8.84 18.33
CA ARG A 196 16.99 8.53 19.77
C ARG A 196 16.96 9.79 20.64
N SER A 197 17.66 10.85 20.25
CA SER A 197 17.66 12.12 20.99
C SER A 197 16.33 12.87 20.91
N LEU A 198 15.50 12.55 19.91
CA LEU A 198 14.16 13.14 19.75
C LEU A 198 13.14 12.53 20.71
N THR A 199 13.46 11.43 21.40
CA THR A 199 12.53 10.78 22.33
C THR A 199 11.97 11.72 23.38
N ILE A 200 12.72 12.72 23.84
CA ILE A 200 12.28 13.71 24.84
C ILE A 200 11.37 14.81 24.28
N GLN A 201 11.24 14.91 22.95
CA GLN A 201 10.49 15.97 22.27
C GLN A 201 9.00 15.62 22.15
N SER A 202 8.16 16.60 21.85
CA SER A 202 6.74 16.36 21.57
C SER A 202 6.53 15.77 20.15
N PRO A 203 5.40 15.10 19.88
CA PRO A 203 5.09 14.55 18.55
C PRO A 203 5.22 15.55 17.40
N GLU A 204 4.79 16.79 17.60
CA GLU A 204 4.86 17.86 16.61
C GLU A 204 6.30 18.20 16.21
N VAL A 205 7.26 17.91 17.09
CA VAL A 205 8.69 18.17 16.89
C VAL A 205 9.42 16.91 16.43
N PHE A 206 9.22 15.76 17.08
CA PHE A 206 9.98 14.56 16.73
C PHE A 206 9.50 13.92 15.43
N GLU A 207 8.20 13.95 15.12
CA GLU A 207 7.66 13.20 13.98
C GLU A 207 8.24 13.72 12.65
N PRO A 208 8.21 15.04 12.35
CA PRO A 208 8.75 15.54 11.08
C PRO A 208 10.26 15.31 10.98
N ARG A 209 10.99 15.56 12.09
CA ARG A 209 12.45 15.41 12.14
C ARG A 209 12.90 13.95 12.03
N MET A 210 12.13 13.01 12.58
CA MET A 210 12.37 11.58 12.44
C MET A 210 12.23 11.16 10.98
N ARG A 211 11.15 11.58 10.31
CA ARG A 211 10.90 11.26 8.90
C ARG A 211 12.00 11.83 8.01
N GLU A 212 12.40 13.08 8.23
CA GLU A 212 13.48 13.74 7.51
C GLU A 212 14.83 13.01 7.68
N ALA A 213 15.24 12.74 8.93
CA ALA A 213 16.49 12.06 9.21
C ALA A 213 16.55 10.65 8.59
N ALA A 214 15.43 9.92 8.62
CA ALA A 214 15.33 8.60 8.01
C ALA A 214 15.34 8.69 6.46
N ALA A 215 14.64 9.66 5.88
CA ALA A 215 14.55 9.85 4.43
C ALA A 215 15.91 10.20 3.79
N GLU A 216 16.73 10.99 4.48
CA GLU A 216 18.12 11.29 4.05
C GLU A 216 19.04 10.06 4.04
N ALA A 217 18.63 8.99 4.74
CA ALA A 217 19.32 7.71 4.75
C ALA A 217 18.63 6.63 3.89
N GLY A 218 17.60 6.98 3.12
CA GLY A 218 16.85 6.07 2.26
C GLY A 218 15.79 5.21 2.94
N VAL A 219 15.27 5.67 4.08
CA VAL A 219 14.22 4.99 4.84
C VAL A 219 12.98 5.88 4.94
N ALA A 220 11.87 5.43 4.36
CA ALA A 220 10.58 6.08 4.51
C ALA A 220 9.90 5.60 5.81
N VAL A 221 9.69 6.51 6.76
CA VAL A 221 8.92 6.23 7.97
C VAL A 221 7.50 6.70 7.78
N VAL A 222 6.52 5.82 7.96
CA VAL A 222 5.09 6.13 7.82
C VAL A 222 4.30 5.67 9.05
N PHE A 223 3.24 6.41 9.37
CA PHE A 223 2.34 6.13 10.48
C PHE A 223 0.96 5.85 9.91
N VAL A 224 0.47 4.62 10.06
CA VAL A 224 -0.82 4.17 9.51
C VAL A 224 -1.65 3.59 10.67
N PRO A 225 -2.75 4.25 11.09
CA PRO A 225 -3.58 3.75 12.18
C PRO A 225 -3.98 2.29 11.97
N GLU A 226 -3.94 1.51 13.06
CA GLU A 226 -4.29 0.08 13.02
C GLU A 226 -5.66 -0.16 12.36
N LEU A 227 -5.79 -1.31 11.68
CA LEU A 227 -7.08 -1.74 11.15
C LEU A 227 -7.74 -2.69 12.13
N LYS A 228 -9.09 -2.69 12.14
CA LYS A 228 -9.84 -3.76 12.82
C LYS A 228 -9.33 -5.10 12.32
N LYS A 229 -9.04 -6.01 13.25
CA LYS A 229 -8.50 -7.36 12.97
C LYS A 229 -7.09 -7.37 12.36
N CYS A 230 -6.32 -6.29 12.51
CA CYS A 230 -4.92 -6.19 12.10
C CYS A 230 -4.08 -5.59 13.24
N PRO A 231 -3.80 -6.34 14.31
CA PRO A 231 -3.15 -5.78 15.50
C PRO A 231 -1.63 -5.76 15.33
N ILE A 232 -1.12 -5.25 14.22
CA ILE A 232 0.32 -5.17 13.94
C ILE A 232 0.84 -3.85 14.49
N SER A 233 1.96 -3.87 15.22
CA SER A 233 2.57 -2.67 15.80
C SER A 233 3.50 -1.99 14.81
N GLY A 234 4.23 -2.79 14.02
CA GLY A 234 5.23 -2.32 13.06
C GLY A 234 5.48 -3.32 11.94
N VAL A 235 6.03 -2.81 10.84
CA VAL A 235 6.59 -3.62 9.76
C VAL A 235 7.81 -2.91 9.16
N ALA A 236 8.85 -3.69 8.86
CA ALA A 236 10.03 -3.29 8.13
C ALA A 236 10.14 -4.08 6.82
N ARG A 237 10.28 -3.37 5.69
CA ARG A 237 10.52 -4.00 4.38
C ARG A 237 11.20 -3.07 3.40
N TRP A 238 11.76 -3.65 2.34
CA TRP A 238 12.33 -2.90 1.23
C TRP A 238 11.30 -2.73 0.12
N LEU A 239 11.08 -1.50 -0.32
CA LEU A 239 10.19 -1.17 -1.44
C LEU A 239 10.93 -1.25 -2.78
N THR A 240 12.20 -0.87 -2.77
CA THR A 240 13.13 -1.02 -3.88
C THR A 240 14.49 -1.45 -3.31
N PRO A 241 15.49 -1.81 -4.13
CA PRO A 241 16.83 -2.10 -3.63
C PRO A 241 17.45 -0.97 -2.80
N ASP A 242 17.03 0.27 -3.00
CA ASP A 242 17.62 1.47 -2.39
C ASP A 242 16.64 2.27 -1.51
N LYS A 243 15.43 1.77 -1.27
CA LYS A 243 14.43 2.44 -0.43
C LYS A 243 13.77 1.44 0.52
N ALA A 244 14.00 1.66 1.82
CA ALA A 244 13.36 0.90 2.89
C ALA A 244 12.10 1.63 3.40
N LEU A 245 11.21 0.87 4.03
CA LEU A 245 9.98 1.32 4.66
C LEU A 245 9.97 0.82 6.11
N ILE A 246 9.70 1.74 7.03
CA ILE A 246 9.26 1.45 8.41
C ILE A 246 7.84 1.99 8.54
N GLN A 247 6.88 1.11 8.75
CA GLN A 247 5.48 1.47 8.92
C GLN A 247 5.02 1.11 10.33
N LEU A 248 4.42 2.08 11.03
CA LEU A 248 4.04 1.96 12.44
C LEU A 248 2.56 2.27 12.65
N SER A 249 1.89 1.51 13.52
CA SER A 249 0.44 1.65 13.77
C SER A 249 0.07 2.44 15.02
N LEU A 250 1.07 2.84 15.82
CA LEU A 250 0.87 3.46 17.13
C LEU A 250 0.02 2.60 18.10
N ARG A 251 0.02 1.28 17.92
CA ARG A 251 -0.67 0.34 18.81
C ARG A 251 -0.23 0.54 20.26
N TYR A 252 -1.16 0.38 21.20
CA TYR A 252 -1.01 0.64 22.65
C TYR A 252 -0.80 2.10 23.08
N LYS A 253 -0.41 2.97 22.15
CA LYS A 253 -0.40 4.43 22.30
C LYS A 253 0.56 4.96 23.38
N THR A 254 1.43 4.16 23.98
CA THR A 254 2.42 4.64 24.95
C THR A 254 3.79 4.84 24.31
N GLU A 255 4.52 5.87 24.73
CA GLU A 255 5.78 6.25 24.10
C GLU A 255 6.83 5.13 24.13
N ASP A 256 6.90 4.35 25.21
CA ASP A 256 7.87 3.27 25.36
C ASP A 256 7.67 2.18 24.31
N GLN A 257 6.42 1.85 24.02
CA GLN A 257 6.08 0.85 23.01
C GLN A 257 6.28 1.41 21.60
N PHE A 258 5.90 2.67 21.37
CA PHE A 258 6.14 3.35 20.10
C PHE A 258 7.63 3.36 19.74
N TRP A 259 8.49 3.81 20.65
CA TRP A 259 9.92 3.91 20.42
C TRP A 259 10.56 2.53 20.29
N PHE A 260 10.13 1.56 21.10
CA PHE A 260 10.59 0.18 20.96
C PHE A 260 10.25 -0.39 19.57
N SER A 261 9.01 -0.28 19.13
CA SER A 261 8.59 -0.76 17.80
C SER A 261 9.36 -0.05 16.69
N PHE A 262 9.54 1.28 16.75
CA PHE A 262 10.37 1.99 15.75
C PHE A 262 11.80 1.44 15.67
N PHE A 263 12.49 1.31 16.81
CA PHE A 263 13.88 0.83 16.81
C PHE A 263 13.98 -0.67 16.50
N HIS A 264 12.95 -1.46 16.79
CA HIS A 264 12.84 -2.86 16.41
C HIS A 264 12.78 -2.97 14.87
N GLU A 265 11.89 -2.23 14.22
CA GLU A 265 11.80 -2.19 12.75
C GLU A 265 13.10 -1.67 12.11
N ALA A 266 13.71 -0.65 12.71
CA ALA A 266 15.04 -0.19 12.27
C ALA A 266 16.11 -1.28 12.40
N GLY A 267 16.02 -2.12 13.43
CA GLY A 267 16.88 -3.28 13.63
C GLY A 267 16.78 -4.28 12.49
N HIS A 268 15.59 -4.54 11.95
CA HIS A 268 15.42 -5.38 10.76
C HIS A 268 16.07 -4.75 9.53
N ILE A 269 15.83 -3.47 9.26
CA ILE A 269 16.45 -2.78 8.11
C ILE A 269 17.99 -2.80 8.21
N MET A 270 18.54 -2.68 9.42
CA MET A 270 19.98 -2.65 9.64
C MET A 270 20.66 -4.02 9.53
N ASN A 271 19.97 -5.11 9.87
CA ASN A 271 20.62 -6.40 10.13
C ASN A 271 20.10 -7.55 9.25
N ASP A 272 18.92 -7.41 8.64
CA ASP A 272 18.33 -8.47 7.84
C ASP A 272 18.54 -8.26 6.33
N PRO A 273 18.51 -9.33 5.51
CA PRO A 273 18.67 -9.22 4.08
C PRO A 273 17.58 -8.34 3.43
N LYS A 274 17.91 -7.58 2.38
CA LYS A 274 16.94 -6.68 1.72
C LYS A 274 15.67 -7.36 1.21
N LYS A 275 15.68 -8.68 0.98
CA LYS A 275 14.51 -9.44 0.53
C LYS A 275 13.55 -9.86 1.65
N SER A 276 13.87 -9.60 2.92
CA SER A 276 12.97 -9.94 4.03
C SER A 276 11.92 -8.87 4.26
N VAL A 277 10.75 -9.35 4.68
CA VAL A 277 9.70 -8.56 5.31
C VAL A 277 9.62 -9.04 6.75
N SER A 278 9.55 -8.10 7.70
CA SER A 278 9.43 -8.38 9.13
C SER A 278 8.17 -7.69 9.65
N ILE A 279 7.33 -8.42 10.39
CA ILE A 279 6.02 -7.95 10.88
C ILE A 279 5.95 -8.19 12.38
N ASP A 280 5.88 -7.11 13.17
CA ASP A 280 5.74 -7.17 14.63
C ASP A 280 4.26 -7.19 15.03
N ASP A 281 3.79 -8.32 15.57
CA ASP A 281 2.45 -8.45 16.15
C ASP A 281 2.42 -8.12 17.67
N GLY A 282 3.51 -7.64 18.24
CA GLY A 282 3.58 -7.21 19.64
C GLY A 282 3.63 -8.35 20.66
N ASN A 283 3.69 -9.61 20.23
CA ASN A 283 3.92 -10.73 21.14
C ASN A 283 5.42 -11.03 21.33
N GLY A 284 6.30 -10.57 20.44
CA GLY A 284 7.75 -10.78 20.56
C GLY A 284 8.15 -12.26 20.72
N HIS A 285 7.31 -13.18 20.23
CA HIS A 285 7.43 -14.63 20.42
C HIS A 285 7.93 -15.37 19.18
N GLY A 286 8.62 -14.69 18.27
CA GLY A 286 9.42 -15.39 17.27
C GLY A 286 10.66 -15.99 17.93
N THR A 287 10.77 -17.32 17.95
CA THR A 287 12.01 -18.05 18.29
C THR A 287 13.08 -17.94 17.19
N ASP A 288 12.88 -17.02 16.25
CA ASP A 288 13.80 -16.73 15.16
C ASP A 288 14.89 -15.78 15.68
N GLU A 289 16.15 -16.14 15.48
CA GLU A 289 17.32 -15.33 15.82
C GLU A 289 17.20 -13.89 15.29
N ARG A 290 16.47 -13.67 14.18
CA ARG A 290 16.18 -12.33 13.64
C ARG A 290 15.42 -11.45 14.63
N GLU A 291 14.33 -11.95 15.18
CA GLU A 291 13.47 -11.24 16.13
C GLU A 291 14.25 -10.93 17.42
N GLU A 292 15.05 -11.87 17.91
CA GLU A 292 15.92 -11.63 19.06
C GLU A 292 16.98 -10.56 18.78
N ARG A 293 17.57 -10.55 17.58
CA ARG A 293 18.51 -9.49 17.17
C ARG A 293 17.83 -8.13 17.07
N ALA A 294 16.63 -8.04 16.48
CA ALA A 294 15.86 -6.80 16.38
C ALA A 294 15.46 -6.28 17.78
N ASN A 295 14.99 -7.15 18.66
CA ASN A 295 14.66 -6.83 20.05
C ASN A 295 15.87 -6.30 20.83
N ARG A 296 17.03 -6.96 20.70
CA ARG A 296 18.28 -6.51 21.34
C ARG A 296 18.77 -5.19 20.75
N PHE A 297 18.71 -5.03 19.43
CA PHE A 297 19.05 -3.78 18.77
C PHE A 297 18.19 -2.62 19.29
N ALA A 298 16.87 -2.81 19.39
CA ALA A 298 15.96 -1.80 19.92
C ALA A 298 16.26 -1.43 21.37
N ALA A 299 16.50 -2.45 22.20
CA ALA A 299 16.88 -2.29 23.60
C ALA A 299 18.16 -1.46 23.76
N ASP A 300 19.22 -1.88 23.07
CA ASP A 300 20.56 -1.29 23.20
C ASP A 300 20.63 0.11 22.58
N MET A 301 19.86 0.36 21.51
CA MET A 301 19.74 1.70 20.93
C MET A 301 19.11 2.68 21.91
N MET A 302 18.05 2.29 22.61
CA MET A 302 17.38 3.19 23.56
C MET A 302 18.19 3.35 24.84
N ILE A 303 18.58 2.24 25.46
CA ILE A 303 19.36 2.19 26.71
C ILE A 303 20.61 1.34 26.45
N PRO A 304 21.76 1.98 26.17
CA PRO A 304 23.01 1.27 25.91
C PRO A 304 23.37 0.29 27.04
N ALA A 305 23.92 -0.87 26.66
CA ALA A 305 24.25 -1.96 27.60
C ALA A 305 25.17 -1.53 28.76
N VAL A 306 26.00 -0.49 28.58
CA VAL A 306 26.83 0.10 29.65
C VAL A 306 26.00 0.61 30.84
N HIS A 307 24.72 0.89 30.64
CA HIS A 307 23.80 1.34 31.69
C HIS A 307 22.92 0.23 32.26
N ALA A 308 22.99 -1.00 31.75
CA ALA A 308 22.08 -2.09 32.12
C ALA A 308 22.13 -2.43 33.62
N SER A 309 23.32 -2.43 34.23
CA SER A 309 23.49 -2.73 35.67
C SER A 309 22.79 -1.72 36.58
N ARG A 310 22.59 -0.48 36.12
CA ARG A 310 21.94 0.58 36.90
C ARG A 310 20.42 0.38 37.00
N LEU A 311 19.81 -0.28 36.01
CA LEU A 311 18.36 -0.43 35.89
C LEU A 311 17.71 -1.06 37.12
N GLN A 312 18.34 -2.08 37.71
CA GLN A 312 17.85 -2.82 38.87
C GLN A 312 17.57 -1.93 40.11
N THR A 313 18.15 -0.73 40.16
CA THR A 313 18.02 0.19 41.30
C THR A 313 17.01 1.32 41.09
N LEU A 314 16.45 1.44 39.87
CA LEU A 314 15.60 2.55 39.43
C LEU A 314 14.13 2.33 39.77
N THR A 315 13.82 2.09 41.04
CA THR A 315 12.47 1.73 41.48
C THR A 315 11.57 2.92 41.87
N THR A 316 12.09 4.15 41.79
CA THR A 316 11.35 5.37 42.18
C THR A 316 11.35 6.41 41.06
N GLN A 317 10.32 7.25 41.03
CA GLN A 317 10.15 8.29 40.02
C GLN A 317 11.38 9.23 39.92
N PRO A 318 11.94 9.79 41.01
CA PRO A 318 13.12 10.66 40.92
C PRO A 318 14.33 9.96 40.30
N LYS A 319 14.59 8.68 40.66
CA LYS A 319 15.69 7.89 40.12
C LYS A 319 15.53 7.65 38.62
N VAL A 320 14.33 7.27 38.19
CA VAL A 320 14.01 7.05 36.77
C VAL A 320 14.17 8.34 35.97
N THR A 321 13.61 9.44 36.44
CA THR A 321 13.69 10.74 35.75
C THR A 321 15.13 11.24 35.67
N GLN A 322 15.91 11.11 36.75
CA GLN A 322 17.31 11.50 36.76
C GLN A 322 18.12 10.64 35.76
N PHE A 323 17.97 9.32 35.81
CA PHE A 323 18.66 8.41 34.88
C PHE A 323 18.30 8.71 33.41
N ALA A 324 17.02 8.90 33.11
CA ALA A 324 16.55 9.22 31.76
C ALA A 324 17.16 10.54 31.25
N LYS A 325 17.24 11.56 32.12
CA LYS A 325 17.90 12.83 31.82
C LYS A 325 19.39 12.68 31.54
N GLU A 326 20.10 11.88 32.35
CA GLU A 326 21.54 11.63 32.19
C GLU A 326 21.87 11.00 30.83
N ILE A 327 21.05 10.06 30.35
CA ILE A 327 21.29 9.36 29.07
C ILE A 327 20.54 9.97 27.89
N GLY A 328 19.80 11.05 28.11
CA GLY A 328 19.10 11.83 27.08
C GLY A 328 17.94 11.11 26.41
N ILE A 329 17.08 10.42 27.18
CA ILE A 329 15.86 9.78 26.66
C ILE A 329 14.61 10.11 27.49
N ALA A 330 13.43 9.79 26.96
CA ALA A 330 12.19 9.94 27.70
C ALA A 330 12.11 8.98 28.90
N PRO A 331 11.62 9.43 30.08
CA PRO A 331 11.53 8.58 31.27
C PRO A 331 10.57 7.40 31.09
N GLY A 332 9.51 7.55 30.27
CA GLY A 332 8.60 6.45 29.95
C GLY A 332 9.29 5.23 29.33
N ILE A 333 10.32 5.44 28.51
CA ILE A 333 11.12 4.37 27.90
C ILE A 333 11.84 3.55 28.98
N VAL A 334 12.41 4.21 29.98
CA VAL A 334 13.06 3.55 31.12
C VAL A 334 12.05 2.71 31.89
N VAL A 335 10.86 3.25 32.16
CA VAL A 335 9.78 2.50 32.82
C VAL A 335 9.38 1.27 32.01
N GLY A 336 9.24 1.40 30.69
CA GLY A 336 8.94 0.27 29.80
C GLY A 336 10.01 -0.82 29.87
N ARG A 337 11.30 -0.43 29.87
CA ARG A 337 12.41 -1.38 30.02
C ARG A 337 12.37 -2.12 31.35
N LEU A 338 12.16 -1.40 32.46
CA LEU A 338 12.09 -1.98 33.80
C LEU A 338 10.93 -2.96 33.96
N GLN A 339 9.79 -2.69 33.31
CA GLN A 339 8.66 -3.60 33.28
C GLN A 339 8.94 -4.86 32.47
N ARG A 340 9.60 -4.72 31.31
CA ARG A 340 9.97 -5.85 30.47
C ARG A 340 11.00 -6.77 31.15
N GLU A 341 11.91 -6.22 31.95
CA GLU A 341 12.91 -6.97 32.73
C GLU A 341 12.37 -7.49 34.08
N GLY A 342 11.10 -7.23 34.42
CA GLY A 342 10.49 -7.69 35.68
C GLY A 342 10.95 -6.93 36.93
N VAL A 343 11.69 -5.83 36.77
CA VAL A 343 12.10 -4.95 37.89
C VAL A 343 10.91 -4.17 38.45
N LEU A 344 9.98 -3.80 37.57
CA LEU A 344 8.71 -3.18 37.93
C LEU A 344 7.53 -4.03 37.46
N PRO A 345 6.44 -4.14 38.23
CA PRO A 345 5.21 -4.73 37.74
C PRO A 345 4.56 -3.85 36.65
N TRP A 346 3.76 -4.46 35.77
CA TRP A 346 3.03 -3.74 34.73
C TRP A 346 2.07 -2.67 35.30
N PRO A 347 1.30 -2.95 36.37
CA PRO A 347 0.66 -1.91 37.16
C PRO A 347 1.68 -1.28 38.10
N SER A 348 2.15 -0.08 37.79
CA SER A 348 3.10 0.68 38.63
C SER A 348 2.72 2.17 38.66
N PRO A 349 2.88 2.88 39.79
CA PRO A 349 2.71 4.33 39.85
C PRO A 349 3.62 5.08 38.88
N LEU A 350 4.75 4.48 38.50
CA LEU A 350 5.70 5.02 37.54
C LEU A 350 5.15 5.04 36.10
N ASN A 351 4.01 4.39 35.83
CA ASN A 351 3.31 4.52 34.55
C ASN A 351 2.89 5.98 34.25
N SER A 352 2.79 6.83 35.28
CA SER A 352 2.58 8.29 35.12
C SER A 352 3.70 8.99 34.35
N LEU A 353 4.90 8.39 34.25
CA LEU A 353 6.01 8.89 33.46
C LEU A 353 5.91 8.53 31.97
N LYS A 354 4.98 7.66 31.58
CA LYS A 354 4.77 7.28 30.18
C LYS A 354 3.79 8.25 29.53
N ARG A 355 4.27 8.98 28.53
CA ARG A 355 3.40 9.78 27.66
C ARG A 355 2.56 8.86 26.79
N ARG A 356 1.33 9.32 26.50
CA ARG A 356 0.45 8.69 25.51
C ARG A 356 0.42 9.53 24.25
N PHE A 357 0.48 8.87 23.10
CA PHE A 357 0.38 9.48 21.78
C PHE A 357 -1.00 9.19 21.19
N THR A 358 -1.54 10.16 20.47
CA THR A 358 -2.85 10.08 19.81
C THR A 358 -2.73 10.56 18.37
N TRP A 359 -3.64 10.11 17.52
CA TRP A 359 -3.74 10.63 16.17
C TRP A 359 -4.35 12.05 16.22
N LYS A 360 -3.95 12.94 15.30
CA LYS A 360 -4.49 14.31 15.25
C LYS A 360 -5.98 14.36 14.91
N ASP A 361 -6.46 13.35 14.20
CA ASP A 361 -7.84 13.26 13.70
C ASP A 361 -8.71 12.28 14.51
N GLU A 362 -8.26 11.86 15.70
CA GLU A 362 -9.02 11.02 16.66
C GLU A 362 -9.78 11.83 17.70
#